data_AF-A0A6A6FX93-F1
#
_entry.id   AF-A0A6A6FX93-F1
#
_cell.length_a   1.000
_cell.length_b   1.000
_cell.length_c   1.000
_cell.angle_alpha   90.00
_cell.angle_beta   90.00
_cell.angle_gamma   90.00
#
_symmetry.space_group_name_H-M   'P 1'
#
loop_
_entity.id
_entity.type
_entity.pdbx_description
1 polymer ?
#
loop_
_entity_poly.entity_id
_entity_poly.type
_entity_poly.pdbx_seq_one_letter_code
_entity_poly.pdbx_strand_id
1 'polypeptide(L)'
;IRNYTDVWVKLLRFIWRTWDLAEGDRPGYKLLTTQRTFLMNVMDLARRDDGDDDIRSQLVESLGQFWLSMFQHELGDDHHESALVSGLAILGLNTEDGSWARPENFSSTIAALVTIGKALVVRQAWKQREDEI
;
A
#
# COMPACT_ATOMS: atom_id res chain seq x y z
N ILE A 1 0.88 16.03 -7.54
CA ILE A 1 1.80 15.07 -6.87
C ILE A 1 1.51 14.96 -5.38
N ARG A 2 1.57 16.05 -4.58
CA ARG A 2 1.39 16.02 -3.11
C ARG A 2 0.08 15.35 -2.63
N ASN A 3 -1.05 15.61 -3.30
CA ASN A 3 -2.34 14.97 -2.98
C ASN A 3 -2.39 13.48 -3.34
N TYR A 4 -1.61 13.04 -4.34
CA TYR A 4 -1.61 11.64 -4.74
C TYR A 4 -0.80 10.80 -3.76
N THR A 5 0.36 11.29 -3.32
CA THR A 5 1.18 10.60 -2.32
C THR A 5 0.42 10.43 -1.00
N ASP A 6 -0.43 11.37 -0.61
CA ASP A 6 -1.22 11.29 0.63
C ASP A 6 -2.14 10.06 0.68
N VAL A 7 -2.79 9.72 -0.45
CA VAL A 7 -3.62 8.50 -0.56
C VAL A 7 -2.81 7.25 -0.23
N TRP A 8 -1.61 7.14 -0.79
CA TRP A 8 -0.74 5.99 -0.59
C TRP A 8 -0.16 5.92 0.82
N VAL A 9 0.17 7.07 1.40
CA VAL A 9 0.59 7.14 2.81
C VAL A 9 -0.55 6.72 3.73
N LYS A 10 -1.79 7.13 3.46
CA LYS A 10 -2.96 6.70 4.24
C LYS A 10 -3.21 5.19 4.12
N LEU A 11 -3.10 4.63 2.93
CA LEU A 11 -3.20 3.17 2.71
C LEU A 11 -2.10 2.42 3.45
N LEU A 12 -0.84 2.88 3.37
CA LEU A 12 0.27 2.27 4.12
C LEU A 12 0.01 2.30 5.62
N ARG A 13 -0.42 3.46 6.14
CA ARG A 13 -0.73 3.63 7.57
C ARG A 13 -1.87 2.74 8.02
N PHE A 14 -2.91 2.59 7.20
CA PHE A 14 -4.01 1.67 7.46
C PHE A 14 -3.45 0.26 7.62
N ILE A 15 -2.83 -0.29 6.57
CA ILE A 15 -2.32 -1.67 6.54
C ILE A 15 -1.33 -1.91 7.68
N TRP A 16 -0.41 -0.97 7.91
CA TRP A 16 0.58 -1.06 8.99
C TRP A 16 -0.08 -1.17 10.35
N ARG A 17 -0.97 -0.21 10.69
CA ARG A 17 -1.60 -0.16 12.01
C ARG A 17 -2.47 -1.37 12.26
N THR A 18 -3.25 -1.79 11.27
CA THR A 18 -4.15 -2.93 11.41
C THR A 18 -3.40 -4.25 11.46
N TRP A 19 -2.24 -4.35 10.82
CA TRP A 19 -1.38 -5.53 10.95
C TRP A 19 -0.71 -5.63 12.33
N ASP A 20 -0.38 -4.50 12.95
CA ASP A 20 0.21 -4.42 14.29
C ASP A 20 -0.80 -4.75 15.41
N LEU A 21 -2.11 -4.77 15.11
CA LEU A 21 -3.15 -5.19 16.04
C LEU A 21 -3.04 -6.69 16.38
N ALA A 22 -3.59 -7.05 17.54
CA ALA A 22 -3.81 -8.43 17.92
C ALA A 22 -4.71 -9.13 16.90
N GLU A 23 -4.51 -10.43 16.66
CA GLU A 23 -5.17 -11.18 15.59
C GLU A 23 -6.71 -11.09 15.64
N GLY A 24 -7.31 -11.04 16.83
CA GLY A 24 -8.76 -10.88 17.01
C GLY A 24 -9.32 -9.49 16.67
N ASP A 25 -8.47 -8.47 16.64
CA ASP A 25 -8.87 -7.08 16.35
C ASP A 25 -8.54 -6.67 14.90
N ARG A 26 -7.94 -7.57 14.12
CA ARG A 26 -7.59 -7.27 12.73
C ARG A 26 -8.83 -7.23 11.85
N PRO A 27 -8.94 -6.26 10.92
CA PRO A 27 -9.96 -6.31 9.89
C PRO A 27 -9.83 -7.59 9.07
N GLY A 28 -10.94 -8.10 8.53
CA GLY A 28 -11.00 -9.40 7.84
C GLY A 28 -10.22 -9.51 6.53
N TYR A 29 -9.43 -8.51 6.14
CA TYR A 29 -8.55 -8.64 4.97
C TYR A 29 -7.43 -9.65 5.23
N LYS A 30 -6.90 -10.22 4.16
CA LYS A 30 -5.77 -11.16 4.19
C LYS A 30 -4.60 -10.62 3.39
N LEU A 31 -3.39 -10.84 3.90
CA LEU A 31 -2.17 -10.63 3.14
C LEU A 31 -1.65 -11.99 2.70
N LEU A 32 -1.27 -12.09 1.42
CA LEU A 32 -0.53 -13.24 0.92
C LEU A 32 0.83 -13.33 1.63
N THR A 33 1.41 -14.53 1.68
CA THR A 33 2.71 -14.77 2.32
C THR A 33 3.77 -13.78 1.81
N THR A 34 3.84 -13.57 0.50
CA THR A 34 4.76 -12.62 -0.13
C THR A 34 4.53 -11.18 0.34
N GLN A 35 3.28 -10.74 0.38
CA GLN A 35 2.91 -9.38 0.83
C GLN A 35 3.27 -9.17 2.31
N ARG A 36 3.03 -10.18 3.15
CA ARG A 36 3.40 -10.18 4.56
C ARG A 36 4.91 -10.08 4.74
N THR A 37 5.69 -10.85 3.99
CA THR A 37 7.15 -10.81 4.06
C THR A 37 7.68 -9.42 3.71
N PHE A 38 7.19 -8.81 2.63
CA PHE A 38 7.60 -7.45 2.27
C PHE A 38 7.15 -6.42 3.31
N LEU A 39 5.93 -6.51 3.84
CA LEU A 39 5.47 -5.61 4.91
C LEU A 39 6.37 -5.71 6.15
N MET A 40 6.70 -6.92 6.59
CA MET A 40 7.58 -7.14 7.74
C MET A 40 8.98 -6.56 7.50
N ASN A 41 9.52 -6.71 6.28
CA ASN A 41 10.81 -6.13 5.91
C ASN A 41 10.77 -4.59 5.94
N VAL A 42 9.71 -3.98 5.38
CA VAL A 42 9.49 -2.53 5.47
C VAL A 42 9.42 -2.08 6.93
N MET A 43 8.70 -2.81 7.78
CA MET A 43 8.58 -2.47 9.20
C MET A 43 9.91 -2.56 9.96
N ASP A 44 10.72 -3.58 9.68
CA ASP A 44 12.06 -3.73 10.28
C ASP A 44 12.99 -2.60 9.85
N LEU A 45 13.11 -2.36 8.54
CA LEU A 45 13.97 -1.32 7.99
C LEU A 45 13.60 0.07 8.50
N ALA A 46 12.30 0.39 8.55
CA ALA A 46 11.83 1.69 9.06
C ALA A 46 12.05 1.86 10.57
N ARG A 47 12.08 0.78 11.35
CA ARG A 47 12.44 0.83 12.78
C ARG A 47 13.94 1.01 13.00
N ARG A 48 14.76 0.60 12.01
CA ARG A 48 16.21 0.72 12.00
C ARG A 48 16.73 1.99 11.33
N ASP A 49 15.85 2.76 10.67
CA ASP A 49 16.20 4.04 10.04
C ASP A 49 16.63 5.05 11.12
N ASP A 50 17.94 5.19 11.27
CA ASP A 50 18.61 6.18 12.12
C ASP A 50 19.13 7.38 11.31
N GLY A 51 18.77 7.45 10.03
CA GLY A 51 19.25 8.46 9.10
C GLY A 51 20.24 7.94 8.06
N ASP A 52 20.71 6.69 8.18
CA ASP A 52 21.60 6.02 7.22
C ASP A 52 21.00 5.96 5.80
N ASP A 53 21.77 6.44 4.81
CA ASP A 53 21.35 6.49 3.41
C ASP A 53 21.18 5.10 2.78
N ASP A 54 21.94 4.10 3.21
CA ASP A 54 21.81 2.72 2.74
C ASP A 54 20.52 2.09 3.25
N ILE A 55 20.21 2.27 4.54
CA ILE A 55 18.94 1.81 5.13
C ILE A 55 17.76 2.49 4.42
N ARG A 56 17.86 3.80 4.15
CA ARG A 56 16.84 4.54 3.42
C ARG A 56 16.66 3.99 2.00
N SER A 57 17.75 3.67 1.30
CA SER A 57 17.69 3.07 -0.04
C SER A 57 16.98 1.72 -0.02
N GLN A 58 17.37 0.84 0.91
CA GLN A 58 16.74 -0.47 1.11
C GLN A 58 15.26 -0.34 1.46
N LEU A 59 14.89 0.63 2.29
CA LEU A 59 13.50 0.90 2.65
C LEU A 59 12.67 1.32 1.43
N VAL A 60 13.21 2.19 0.57
CA VAL A 60 12.53 2.63 -0.66
C VAL A 60 12.32 1.45 -1.61
N GLU A 61 13.31 0.58 -1.76
CA GLU A 61 13.18 -0.63 -2.56
C GLU A 61 12.14 -1.60 -1.99
N SER A 62 12.22 -1.89 -0.69
CA SER A 62 11.29 -2.77 0.01
C SER A 62 9.84 -2.26 -0.07
N LEU A 63 9.64 -0.94 0.05
CA LEU A 63 8.34 -0.30 -0.16
C LEU A 63 7.82 -0.48 -1.59
N GLY A 64 8.69 -0.37 -2.60
CA GLY A 64 8.34 -0.62 -3.99
C GLY A 64 7.87 -2.06 -4.21
N GLN A 65 8.64 -3.03 -3.72
CA GLN A 65 8.31 -4.46 -3.80
C GLN A 65 7.01 -4.80 -3.06
N PHE A 66 6.83 -4.23 -1.86
CA PHE A 66 5.58 -4.34 -1.10
C PHE A 66 4.39 -3.88 -1.95
N TRP A 67 4.42 -2.66 -2.49
CA TRP A 67 3.31 -2.14 -3.28
C TRP A 67 3.05 -2.91 -4.58
N LEU A 68 4.10 -3.37 -5.26
CA LEU A 68 3.94 -4.23 -6.43
C LEU A 68 3.27 -5.57 -6.07
N SER A 69 3.65 -6.17 -4.94
CA SER A 69 3.03 -7.41 -4.46
C SER A 69 1.56 -7.23 -4.08
N MET A 70 1.15 -6.03 -3.65
CA MET A 70 -0.26 -5.72 -3.36
C MET A 70 -1.15 -5.76 -4.61
N PHE A 71 -0.58 -5.50 -5.80
CA PHE A 71 -1.29 -5.61 -7.07
C PHE A 71 -1.41 -7.03 -7.59
N GLN A 72 -0.65 -7.98 -7.04
CA GLN A 72 -0.68 -9.40 -7.42
C GLN A 72 -1.69 -10.22 -6.61
N HIS A 73 -2.59 -9.56 -5.88
CA HIS A 73 -3.68 -10.22 -5.17
C HIS A 73 -4.81 -10.52 -6.15
N GLU A 74 -5.06 -11.79 -6.45
CA GLU A 74 -6.20 -12.18 -7.27
C GLU A 74 -7.51 -11.88 -6.54
N LEU A 75 -8.31 -10.98 -7.11
CA LEU A 75 -9.62 -10.63 -6.60
C LEU A 75 -10.60 -11.73 -7.02
N GLY A 76 -10.63 -12.82 -6.27
CA GLY A 76 -11.67 -13.86 -6.38
C GLY A 76 -13.04 -13.36 -5.93
N ASP A 77 -13.95 -14.26 -5.57
CA ASP A 77 -15.33 -13.90 -5.23
C ASP A 77 -15.46 -13.03 -3.95
N ASP A 78 -14.46 -13.04 -3.05
CA ASP A 78 -14.40 -12.16 -1.87
C ASP A 78 -13.33 -11.07 -2.02
N HIS A 79 -13.72 -9.96 -2.66
CA HIS A 79 -12.84 -8.82 -2.85
C HIS A 79 -12.40 -8.13 -1.54
N HIS A 80 -13.06 -8.41 -0.40
CA HIS A 80 -12.69 -7.85 0.89
C HIS A 80 -11.42 -8.48 1.48
N GLU A 81 -10.99 -9.63 0.94
CA GLU A 81 -9.72 -10.24 1.31
C GLU A 81 -8.53 -9.37 0.92
N SER A 82 -8.64 -8.49 -0.08
CA SER A 82 -7.56 -7.58 -0.43
C SER A 82 -7.43 -6.43 0.56
N ALA A 83 -6.28 -6.34 1.23
CA ALA A 83 -5.99 -5.22 2.13
C ALA A 83 -6.00 -3.86 1.41
N LEU A 84 -5.67 -3.84 0.11
CA LEU A 84 -5.72 -2.64 -0.71
C LEU A 84 -7.17 -2.19 -0.93
N VAL A 85 -8.06 -3.11 -1.27
CA VAL A 85 -9.50 -2.83 -1.47
C VAL A 85 -10.15 -2.41 -0.15
N SER A 86 -9.85 -3.12 0.94
CA SER A 86 -10.32 -2.75 2.29
C SER A 86 -9.84 -1.35 2.71
N GLY A 87 -8.58 -1.02 2.45
CA GLY A 87 -8.04 0.32 2.71
C GLY A 87 -8.73 1.40 1.87
N LEU A 88 -9.01 1.13 0.59
CA LEU A 88 -9.74 2.04 -0.29
C LEU A 88 -11.18 2.27 0.17
N ALA A 89 -11.86 1.22 0.64
CA ALA A 89 -13.20 1.35 1.20
C ALA A 89 -13.22 2.32 2.39
N ILE A 90 -12.21 2.23 3.28
CA ILE A 90 -12.07 3.15 4.42
C ILE A 90 -11.78 4.58 3.97
N LEU A 91 -10.96 4.76 2.93
CA LEU A 91 -10.74 6.09 2.34
C LEU A 91 -12.00 6.65 1.65
N GLY A 92 -12.97 5.80 1.34
CA GLY A 92 -14.28 6.18 0.84
C GLY A 92 -15.26 6.57 1.94
N LEU A 93 -14.91 6.45 3.22
CA LEU A 93 -15.77 6.88 4.33
C LEU A 93 -15.45 8.31 4.73
N ASN A 94 -16.51 9.10 4.96
CA ASN A 94 -16.39 10.38 5.63
C ASN A 94 -16.31 10.15 7.14
N THR A 95 -15.23 10.62 7.76
CA THR A 95 -14.94 10.37 9.18
C THR A 95 -15.81 11.19 10.13
N GLU A 96 -16.48 12.24 9.65
CA GLU A 96 -17.30 13.12 10.49
C GLU A 96 -18.72 12.55 10.71
N ASP A 97 -19.32 11.97 9.68
CA ASP A 97 -20.71 11.50 9.70
C ASP A 97 -20.84 9.99 9.40
N GLY A 98 -19.74 9.30 9.09
CA GLY A 98 -19.74 7.88 8.73
C GLY A 98 -20.39 7.60 7.37
N SER A 99 -20.73 8.62 6.60
CA SER A 99 -21.35 8.46 5.29
C SER A 99 -20.33 8.08 4.24
N TRP A 100 -20.81 7.47 3.15
CA TRP A 100 -19.96 7.21 1.99
C TRP A 100 -19.65 8.53 1.27
N ALA A 101 -18.37 8.72 0.94
CA ALA A 101 -17.91 9.81 0.12
C ALA A 101 -18.67 9.81 -1.21
N ARG A 102 -19.07 11.00 -1.66
CA ARG A 102 -19.73 11.13 -2.95
C ARG A 102 -18.79 10.67 -4.08
N PRO A 103 -19.31 10.03 -5.13
CA PRO A 103 -18.47 9.50 -6.22
C PRO A 103 -17.52 10.53 -6.85
N GLU A 104 -17.92 11.80 -6.91
CA GLU A 104 -17.11 12.89 -7.46
C GLU A 104 -15.83 13.10 -6.63
N ASN A 105 -15.94 12.97 -5.31
CA ASN A 105 -14.82 13.15 -4.39
C ASN A 105 -13.91 11.91 -4.37
N PHE A 106 -14.49 10.72 -4.47
CA PHE A 106 -13.74 9.47 -4.44
C PHE A 106 -12.98 9.18 -5.75
N SER A 107 -13.44 9.74 -6.87
CA SER A 107 -12.75 9.65 -8.17
C SER A 107 -11.30 10.13 -8.09
N SER A 108 -11.03 11.15 -7.28
CA SER A 108 -9.67 11.68 -7.08
C SER A 108 -8.74 10.68 -6.36
N THR A 109 -9.28 9.91 -5.40
CA THR A 109 -8.59 8.83 -4.68
C THR A 109 -8.22 7.71 -5.64
N ILE A 110 -9.16 7.27 -6.48
CA ILE A 110 -8.91 6.23 -7.49
C ILE A 110 -7.89 6.71 -8.52
N ALA A 111 -7.99 7.97 -8.98
CA ALA A 111 -7.01 8.54 -9.91
C ALA A 111 -5.60 8.56 -9.32
N ALA A 112 -5.45 8.90 -8.03
CA ALA A 112 -4.17 8.86 -7.33
C ALA A 112 -3.59 7.44 -7.26
N LEU A 113 -4.43 6.44 -6.94
CA LEU A 113 -4.04 5.03 -6.93
C LEU A 113 -3.58 4.57 -8.31
N VAL A 114 -4.38 4.79 -9.35
CA VAL A 114 -4.04 4.35 -10.72
C VAL A 114 -2.78 5.04 -11.22
N THR A 115 -2.63 6.35 -10.98
CA THR A 115 -1.50 7.13 -11.48
C THR A 115 -0.18 6.66 -10.86
N ILE A 116 -0.10 6.55 -9.53
CA ILE A 116 1.12 6.10 -8.87
C ILE A 116 1.35 4.61 -9.09
N GLY A 117 0.28 3.78 -9.14
CA GLY A 117 0.40 2.36 -9.42
C GLY A 117 1.06 2.09 -10.77
N LYS A 118 0.63 2.80 -11.82
CA LYS A 118 1.29 2.76 -13.13
C LYS A 118 2.74 3.21 -13.06
N ALA A 119 3.04 4.29 -12.34
CA ALA A 119 4.41 4.77 -12.18
C ALA A 119 5.33 3.75 -11.48
N LEU A 120 4.81 3.02 -10.47
CA LEU A 120 5.54 1.95 -9.78
C LEU A 120 5.87 0.79 -10.73
N VAL A 121 4.91 0.38 -11.57
CA VAL A 121 5.13 -0.68 -12.57
C VAL A 121 6.17 -0.26 -13.61
N VAL A 122 6.08 0.98 -14.12
CA VAL A 122 7.07 1.52 -15.07
C VAL A 122 8.46 1.58 -14.44
N ARG A 123 8.56 2.06 -13.19
CA ARG A 123 9.82 2.08 -12.44
C ARG A 123 10.40 0.67 -12.29
N GLN A 124 9.58 -0.32 -11.97
CA GLN A 124 10.02 -1.71 -11.84
C GLN A 124 10.56 -2.26 -13.16
N ALA A 125 9.85 -2.04 -14.26
CA ALA A 125 10.29 -2.49 -15.58
C ALA A 125 11.60 -1.82 -16.02
N TRP A 126 11.76 -0.54 -15.68
CA TRP A 126 13.01 0.18 -15.94
C TRP A 126 14.18 -0.38 -15.12
N LYS A 127 13.98 -0.65 -13.82
CA LYS A 127 15.00 -1.26 -12.96
C LYS A 127 15.41 -2.65 -13.44
N GLN A 128 14.45 -3.51 -13.80
CA GLN A 128 14.75 -4.84 -14.35
C GLN A 128 15.65 -4.78 -15.58
N ARG A 129 15.44 -3.77 -16.44
CA ARG A 129 16.28 -3.55 -17.62
C ARG A 129 17.69 -3.10 -17.26
N GLU A 130 17.87 -2.26 -16.23
CA GLU A 130 19.21 -1.86 -15.78
C GLU A 130 19.98 -3.04 -15.16
N ASP A 131 19.29 -3.90 -14.41
CA ASP A 131 19.89 -5.09 -13.79
C ASP A 131 20.29 -6.18 -14.81
N GLU A 132 19.69 -6.17 -16.01
CA GLU A 132 20.00 -7.08 -17.12
C GLU A 132 21.19 -6.63 -18.00
N ILE A 133 21.67 -5.38 -17.84
CA ILE A 133 22.77 -4.78 -18.63
C ILE A 133 24.10 -4.88 -17.87
#